data_AF-A0A317V2S7-F1
#
_entry.id   AF-A0A317V2S7-F1
#
_cell.length_a   1.000
_cell.length_b   1.000
_cell.length_c   1.000
_cell.angle_alpha   90.00
_cell.angle_beta   90.00
_cell.angle_gamma   90.00
#
_symmetry.space_group_name_H-M   'P 1'
#
loop_
_entity.id
_entity.type
_entity.pdbx_description
1 polymer ?
#
loop_
_entity_poly.entity_id
_entity_poly.type
_entity_poly.pdbx_seq_one_letter_code
_entity_poly.pdbx_strand_id
1 'polypeptide(L)'
;MASILSPEFTARVKQLMDEHHVPGLAIAVVHGDKVESAGYGQASLDPPRSCISDILFDIASASKSLTAASVALLVEDDERFPEVQYTTPMSRLLPEDFVMSDQGYTEGVTVEE
;
A
#
# COMPACT_ATOMS: atom_id res chain seq x y z
N MET A 1 -25.48 -4.92 -4.20
CA MET A 1 -24.42 -3.91 -4.06
C MET A 1 -24.59 -2.90 -5.19
N ALA A 2 -24.55 -1.59 -4.92
CA ALA A 2 -24.54 -0.59 -5.98
C ALA A 2 -23.23 -0.72 -6.78
N SER A 3 -23.31 -0.72 -8.11
CA SER A 3 -22.14 -0.86 -8.98
C SER A 3 -21.35 0.44 -9.02
N ILE A 4 -20.01 0.33 -9.00
CA ILE A 4 -19.13 1.50 -9.16
C ILE A 4 -19.18 2.06 -10.59
N LEU A 5 -19.76 1.31 -11.52
CA LEU A 5 -20.00 1.72 -12.91
C LEU A 5 -21.32 2.48 -13.09
N SER A 6 -22.09 2.69 -12.01
CA SER A 6 -23.34 3.44 -12.08
C SER A 6 -23.10 4.93 -12.39
N PRO A 7 -24.03 5.60 -13.09
CA PRO A 7 -23.93 7.03 -13.37
C PRO A 7 -23.82 7.89 -12.12
N GLU A 8 -24.54 7.53 -11.05
CA GLU A 8 -24.52 8.25 -9.77
C GLU A 8 -23.14 8.17 -9.10
N PHE A 9 -22.54 6.98 -9.05
CA PHE A 9 -21.19 6.82 -8.52
C PHE A 9 -20.16 7.59 -9.35
N THR A 10 -20.23 7.47 -10.69
CA THR A 10 -19.37 8.22 -11.61
C THR A 10 -19.48 9.72 -11.41
N ALA A 11 -20.70 10.25 -11.24
CA ALA A 11 -20.92 11.67 -11.00
C ALA A 11 -20.29 12.12 -9.67
N ARG A 12 -20.44 11.32 -8.60
CA ARG A 12 -19.81 11.60 -7.30
C ARG A 12 -18.30 11.58 -7.36
N VAL A 13 -17.70 10.62 -8.07
CA VAL A 13 -16.24 10.55 -8.27
C VAL A 13 -15.74 11.80 -8.97
N LYS A 14 -16.36 12.18 -10.10
CA LYS A 14 -15.97 13.39 -10.84
C LYS A 14 -16.10 14.66 -10.01
N GLN A 15 -17.18 14.80 -9.24
CA GLN A 15 -17.36 15.92 -8.33
C GLN A 15 -16.21 16.03 -7.31
N LEU A 16 -15.80 14.90 -6.71
CA LEU A 16 -14.69 14.86 -5.75
C LEU A 16 -13.33 15.12 -6.42
N MET A 17 -13.12 14.62 -7.63
CA MET A 17 -11.91 14.91 -8.40
C MET A 17 -11.79 16.41 -8.69
N ASP A 18 -12.89 17.06 -9.06
CA ASP A 18 -12.92 18.50 -9.30
C ASP A 18 -12.67 19.28 -8.00
N GLU A 19 -13.32 18.90 -6.89
CA GLU A 19 -13.14 19.51 -5.56
C GLU A 19 -11.70 19.43 -5.05
N HIS A 20 -11.06 18.28 -5.23
CA HIS A 20 -9.70 18.01 -4.75
C HIS A 20 -8.61 18.22 -5.80
N HIS A 21 -8.96 18.71 -6.98
CA HIS A 21 -8.03 18.96 -8.10
C HIS A 21 -7.21 17.71 -8.47
N VAL A 22 -7.85 16.54 -8.47
CA VAL A 22 -7.22 15.25 -8.81
C VAL A 22 -7.24 15.05 -10.33
N PRO A 23 -6.09 15.01 -11.01
CA PRO A 23 -6.05 14.92 -12.48
C PRO A 23 -6.53 13.57 -13.02
N GLY A 24 -6.24 12.47 -12.31
CA GLY A 24 -6.63 11.13 -12.69
C GLY A 24 -6.74 10.20 -11.48
N LEU A 25 -7.66 9.24 -11.55
CA LEU A 25 -7.97 8.32 -10.47
C LEU A 25 -8.41 6.97 -11.04
N ALA A 26 -7.90 5.88 -10.47
CA ALA A 26 -8.44 4.53 -10.68
C ALA A 26 -9.02 3.98 -9.38
N ILE A 27 -10.18 3.33 -9.47
CA ILE A 27 -10.88 2.72 -8.33
C ILE A 27 -11.15 1.26 -8.66
N ALA A 28 -10.88 0.36 -7.71
CA ALA A 28 -11.30 -1.03 -7.76
C ALA A 28 -12.03 -1.40 -6.46
N VAL A 29 -13.12 -2.18 -6.58
CA VAL A 29 -13.86 -2.73 -5.44
C VAL A 29 -13.95 -4.24 -5.61
N VAL A 30 -13.50 -4.96 -4.58
CA VAL A 30 -13.53 -6.42 -4.50
C VAL A 30 -14.59 -6.83 -3.47
N HIS A 31 -15.52 -7.70 -3.85
CA HIS A 31 -16.54 -8.24 -2.94
C HIS A 31 -16.88 -9.69 -3.30
N GLY A 32 -16.47 -10.63 -2.46
CA GLY A 32 -16.48 -12.06 -2.79
C GLY A 32 -15.64 -12.31 -4.04
N ASP A 33 -16.20 -13.03 -5.01
CA ASP A 33 -15.54 -13.34 -6.29
C ASP A 33 -15.69 -12.22 -7.34
N LYS A 34 -16.35 -11.11 -6.99
CA LYS A 34 -16.62 -10.02 -7.93
C LYS A 34 -15.63 -8.88 -7.75
N VAL A 35 -15.03 -8.46 -8.85
CA VAL A 35 -14.18 -7.26 -8.95
C VAL A 35 -14.80 -6.31 -9.97
N GLU A 36 -15.02 -5.07 -9.58
CA GLU A 36 -15.32 -3.97 -10.51
C GLU A 36 -14.20 -2.94 -10.43
N SER A 37 -13.75 -2.40 -11.56
CA SER A 37 -12.77 -1.33 -11.61
C SER A 37 -13.09 -0.29 -12.69
N ALA A 38 -12.70 0.96 -12.43
CA ALA A 38 -12.90 2.08 -13.35
C ALA A 38 -11.78 3.11 -13.22
N GLY A 39 -11.43 3.75 -14.34
CA GLY A 39 -10.51 4.89 -14.40
C GLY A 39 -11.25 6.19 -14.75
N TYR A 40 -10.77 7.31 -14.22
CA TYR A 40 -11.37 8.64 -14.37
C TYR A 40 -10.27 9.68 -14.61
N GLY A 41 -10.54 10.67 -15.46
CA GLY A 41 -9.62 11.76 -15.76
C GLY A 41 -8.42 11.36 -16.63
N GLN A 42 -7.27 11.96 -16.35
CA GLN A 42 -6.04 11.85 -17.12
C GLN A 42 -4.90 11.29 -16.25
N ALA A 43 -4.23 10.25 -16.73
CA ALA A 43 -3.01 9.73 -16.11
C ALA A 43 -1.74 10.51 -16.51
N SER A 44 -1.82 11.31 -17.57
CA SER A 44 -0.79 12.26 -17.97
C SER A 44 -1.47 13.49 -18.57
N LEU A 45 -0.96 14.68 -18.24
CA LEU A 45 -1.44 15.94 -18.80
C LEU A 45 -0.68 16.32 -20.07
N ASP A 46 0.61 15.97 -20.15
CA ASP A 46 1.46 16.26 -21.30
C ASP A 46 2.51 15.13 -21.53
N PRO A 47 2.39 14.34 -22.62
CA PRO A 47 1.26 14.32 -23.54
C PRO A 47 -0.02 13.82 -22.82
N PRO A 48 -1.21 14.31 -23.21
CA PRO A 48 -2.45 13.92 -22.56
C PRO A 48 -2.73 12.43 -22.74
N ARG A 49 -3.06 11.74 -21.65
CA ARG A 49 -3.39 10.31 -21.66
C ARG A 49 -4.49 10.01 -20.66
N SER A 50 -5.59 9.44 -21.14
CA SER A 50 -6.71 9.03 -20.29
C SER A 50 -6.28 8.05 -19.21
N CYS A 51 -6.81 8.21 -18.00
CA CYS A 51 -6.64 7.24 -16.93
C CYS A 51 -7.60 6.06 -17.17
N ILE A 52 -7.06 4.84 -17.14
CA ILE A 52 -7.83 3.59 -17.18
C ILE A 52 -7.63 2.84 -15.87
N SER A 53 -8.46 1.82 -15.58
CA SER A 53 -8.35 1.05 -14.33
C SER A 53 -7.09 0.18 -14.26
N ASP A 54 -6.53 -0.19 -15.39
CA ASP A 54 -5.28 -0.96 -15.51
C ASP A 54 -4.12 -0.05 -15.90
N ILE A 55 -3.80 0.92 -15.05
CA ILE A 55 -2.68 1.84 -15.22
C ILE A 55 -1.76 1.80 -14.01
N LEU A 56 -0.47 2.02 -14.25
CA LEU A 56 0.55 2.01 -13.21
C LEU A 56 0.52 3.33 -12.42
N PHE A 57 0.51 3.20 -11.10
CA PHE A 57 0.68 4.28 -10.13
C PHE A 57 1.79 3.93 -9.14
N ASP A 58 2.50 4.94 -8.67
CA ASP A 58 3.32 4.82 -7.47
C ASP A 58 2.41 4.79 -6.24
N ILE A 59 2.34 3.65 -5.56
CA ILE A 59 1.42 3.44 -4.42
C ILE A 59 1.92 4.05 -3.10
N ALA A 60 3.11 4.64 -3.10
CA ALA A 60 3.73 5.33 -1.97
C ALA A 60 3.67 4.51 -0.66
N SER A 61 3.14 5.09 0.43
CA SER A 61 3.09 4.44 1.75
C SER A 61 2.23 3.18 1.79
N ALA A 62 1.37 2.91 0.81
CA ALA A 62 0.65 1.64 0.73
C ALA A 62 1.61 0.44 0.55
N SER A 63 2.84 0.66 0.05
CA SER A 63 3.89 -0.35 0.01
C SER A 63 4.21 -0.96 1.38
N LYS A 64 3.98 -0.23 2.48
CA LYS A 64 4.23 -0.73 3.85
C LYS A 64 3.44 -2.00 4.17
N SER A 65 2.21 -2.11 3.69
CA SER A 65 1.38 -3.31 3.89
C SER A 65 1.98 -4.53 3.18
N LEU A 66 2.55 -4.35 1.98
CA LEU A 66 3.27 -5.42 1.28
C LEU A 66 4.57 -5.79 2.00
N THR A 67 5.34 -4.81 2.48
CA THR A 67 6.55 -5.06 3.28
C THR A 67 6.20 -5.82 4.57
N ALA A 68 5.18 -5.40 5.31
CA ALA A 68 4.72 -6.07 6.51
C ALA A 68 4.26 -7.51 6.23
N ALA A 69 3.49 -7.74 5.16
CA ALA A 69 3.09 -9.08 4.75
C ALA A 69 4.30 -9.96 4.37
N SER A 70 5.32 -9.38 3.71
CA SER A 70 6.55 -10.10 3.37
C SER A 70 7.32 -10.52 4.63
N VAL A 71 7.41 -9.64 5.63
CA VAL A 71 8.02 -9.98 6.94
C VAL A 71 7.19 -11.04 7.66
N ALA A 72 5.86 -10.95 7.64
CA ALA A 72 4.98 -11.94 8.26
C ALA A 72 5.20 -13.35 7.68
N LEU A 73 5.44 -13.47 6.36
CA LEU A 73 5.79 -14.75 5.74
C LEU A 73 7.14 -15.30 6.25
N LEU A 74 8.11 -14.44 6.56
CA LEU A 74 9.38 -14.88 7.15
C LEU A 74 9.18 -15.34 8.60
N VAL A 75 8.34 -14.63 9.36
CA VAL A 75 8.00 -15.02 10.74
C VAL A 75 7.25 -16.35 10.79
N GLU A 76 6.32 -16.58 9.85
CA GLU A 76 5.59 -17.84 9.72
C GLU A 76 6.52 -19.01 9.37
N ASP A 77 7.58 -18.74 8.60
CA ASP A 77 8.59 -19.70 8.15
C ASP A 77 9.72 -19.91 9.17
N ASP A 78 9.34 -20.19 10.42
CA ASP A 78 10.23 -20.34 11.58
C ASP A 78 11.29 -21.44 11.39
N GLU A 79 11.02 -22.45 10.55
CA GLU A 79 12.01 -23.49 10.26
C GLU A 79 13.22 -22.95 9.48
N ARG A 80 13.01 -22.01 8.56
CA ARG A 80 14.07 -21.44 7.71
C ARG A 80 14.60 -20.11 8.24
N PHE A 81 13.76 -19.34 8.95
CA PHE A 81 14.11 -18.02 9.47
C PHE A 81 13.80 -17.88 10.98
N PRO A 82 14.35 -18.76 11.85
CA PRO A 82 14.00 -18.78 13.28
C PRO A 82 14.39 -17.51 14.05
N GLU A 83 15.30 -16.70 13.49
CA GLU A 83 15.71 -15.45 14.10
C GLU A 83 14.73 -14.30 13.81
N VAL A 84 13.93 -14.39 12.75
CA VAL A 84 12.97 -13.35 12.35
C VAL A 84 11.64 -13.62 13.04
N GLN A 85 11.50 -13.09 14.26
CA GLN A 85 10.26 -13.13 15.03
C GLN A 85 9.78 -11.71 15.30
N TYR A 86 8.46 -11.52 15.47
CA TYR A 86 7.90 -10.19 15.76
C TYR A 86 8.55 -9.50 16.96
N THR A 87 8.89 -10.29 17.98
CA THR A 87 9.53 -9.82 19.21
C THR A 87 11.06 -9.81 19.15
N THR A 88 11.67 -10.17 18.02
CA THR A 88 13.13 -10.11 17.86
C THR A 88 13.58 -8.65 17.82
N PRO A 89 14.56 -8.23 18.65
CA PRO A 89 15.17 -6.91 18.54
C PRO A 89 15.86 -6.70 17.18
N MET A 90 15.65 -5.54 16.55
CA MET A 90 16.23 -5.20 15.26
C MET A 90 17.77 -5.20 15.29
N SER A 91 18.37 -4.81 16.41
CA SER A 91 19.83 -4.91 16.63
C SER A 91 20.37 -6.33 16.63
N ARG A 92 19.53 -7.36 16.85
CA ARG A 92 19.94 -8.76 16.67
C ARG A 92 19.98 -9.16 15.19
N LEU A 93 19.03 -8.65 14.41
CA LEU A 93 18.94 -8.95 12.98
C LEU A 93 19.97 -8.15 12.15
N LEU A 94 20.31 -6.94 12.60
CA LEU A 94 21.18 -5.99 11.89
C LEU A 94 22.25 -5.42 12.86
N PRO A 95 23.16 -6.25 13.40
CA PRO A 95 24.02 -5.89 14.52
C PRO A 95 25.05 -4.79 14.23
N GLU A 96 25.48 -4.62 12.98
CA GLU A 96 26.46 -3.60 12.61
C GLU A 96 25.82 -2.31 12.06
N ASP A 97 24.54 -2.36 11.69
CA ASP A 97 23.86 -1.29 10.95
C ASP A 97 22.74 -0.61 11.75
N PHE A 98 22.08 -1.33 12.65
CA PHE A 98 20.93 -0.80 13.38
C PHE A 98 21.37 -0.10 14.66
N VAL A 99 21.34 1.23 14.64
CA VAL A 99 21.57 2.10 15.80
C VAL A 99 20.50 3.19 15.87
N MET A 100 19.97 3.42 17.06
CA MET A 100 19.00 4.46 17.34
C MET A 100 19.61 5.57 18.21
N SER A 101 18.88 6.67 18.37
CA SER A 101 19.35 7.84 19.14
C SER A 101 19.65 7.55 20.61
N ASP A 102 19.06 6.48 21.16
CA ASP A 102 19.29 6.02 22.54
C ASP A 102 19.67 4.53 22.51
N GLN A 103 20.55 4.14 23.44
CA GLN A 103 21.01 2.76 23.54
C GLN A 103 19.87 1.81 23.94
N GLY A 104 18.97 2.24 24.82
CA GLY A 104 17.80 1.45 25.20
C GLY A 104 16.85 1.19 24.03
N TYR A 105 16.72 2.13 23.09
CA TYR A 105 15.95 1.88 21.85
C TYR A 105 16.68 0.96 20.88
N THR A 106 18.00 1.09 20.76
CA THR A 106 18.80 0.18 19.91
C THR A 106 18.66 -1.27 20.38
N GLU A 107 18.66 -1.49 21.70
CA GLU A 107 18.53 -2.82 22.30
C GLU A 107 17.07 -3.30 22.40
N GLY A 108 16.11 -2.36 22.41
CA GLY A 108 14.70 -2.63 22.71
C GLY A 108 13.76 -2.69 21.53
N VAL A 109 14.04 -1.98 20.42
CA VAL A 109 13.13 -1.93 19.28
C VAL A 109 13.11 -3.26 18.53
N THR A 110 11.91 -3.83 18.39
CA THR A 110 11.61 -5.12 17.80
C THR A 110 11.02 -5.00 16.39
N VAL A 111 10.80 -6.13 15.72
CA VAL A 111 10.24 -6.18 14.36
C VAL A 111 8.79 -5.65 14.29
N GLU A 112 8.01 -5.75 15.37
CA GLU A 112 6.60 -5.34 15.40
C GLU A 112 6.34 -3.87 15.75
N GLU A 113 7.38 -3.13 16.13
CA GLU A 113 7.32 -1.70 16.49
C GLU A 113 7.58 -0.76 15.29
#